data_AF-A0A1C6GK19-F1
#
_entry.id   AF-A0A1C6GK19-F1
#
_cell.length_a   1.000
_cell.length_b   1.000
_cell.length_c   1.000
_cell.angle_alpha   90.00
_cell.angle_beta   90.00
_cell.angle_gamma   90.00
#
_symmetry.space_group_name_H-M   'P 1'
#
loop_
_entity.id
_entity.type
_entity.pdbx_description
1 polymer ?
#
loop_
_entity_poly.entity_id
_entity_poly.type
_entity_poly.pdbx_seq_one_letter_code
_entity_poly.pdbx_strand_id
1 'polypeptide(L)'
;MNYNHDEILDEMKTNGDNASDSENAEKNINNEAAENTKTVVKSREIDDKQKKSKKKNKDDEEETSWFRELCSWIMIFAGAFIVAYILSNFVIVNAKVPSGSMISTININDKVLGFRLSYMFSDPKRGDIVMFNAPDKENTIYIKRIIGLPGDKIVIEDNTVYINGEKLEEDYVRNGWEKSEGRTEYEVPKGEYFMMGDNRDESSDSRVWGTVKKKEIIAKAIFRYYPSIKSLLKK
;
A
#
# COMPACT_ATOMS: atom_id res chain seq x y z
N MET A 1 89.68 -67.07 54.70
CA MET A 1 88.28 -67.52 54.86
C MET A 1 87.93 -68.33 53.63
N ASN A 2 88.12 -69.64 53.74
CA ASN A 2 87.72 -70.65 52.75
C ASN A 2 86.30 -71.09 53.12
N TYR A 3 85.41 -71.26 52.15
CA TYR A 3 85.10 -72.58 51.57
C TYR A 3 84.10 -72.41 50.42
N ASN A 4 84.55 -72.80 49.23
CA ASN A 4 83.76 -73.36 48.13
C ASN A 4 83.51 -74.86 48.44
N HIS A 5 82.82 -75.58 47.56
CA HIS A 5 82.62 -77.04 47.54
C HIS A 5 81.54 -77.57 48.52
N ASP A 6 80.64 -78.49 48.15
CA ASP A 6 80.56 -79.32 46.95
C ASP A 6 79.22 -80.10 46.94
N GLU A 7 78.85 -80.57 45.73
CA GLU A 7 78.28 -81.91 45.45
C GLU A 7 76.88 -82.30 46.03
N ILE A 8 76.02 -83.06 45.36
CA ILE A 8 76.16 -84.11 44.35
C ILE A 8 74.87 -84.19 43.51
N LEU A 9 75.04 -84.48 42.23
CA LEU A 9 74.04 -84.97 41.28
C LEU A 9 73.92 -86.49 41.39
N ASP A 10 72.68 -87.02 41.42
CA ASP A 10 72.26 -88.34 40.93
C ASP A 10 70.76 -88.51 41.26
N GLU A 11 69.91 -89.27 40.57
CA GLU A 11 69.75 -89.67 39.16
C GLU A 11 68.33 -90.29 39.10
N MET A 12 67.58 -89.99 38.04
CA MET A 12 66.56 -90.85 37.40
C MET A 12 65.39 -91.46 38.20
N LYS A 13 64.16 -91.03 37.90
CA LYS A 13 63.18 -91.73 37.01
C LYS A 13 61.75 -91.14 37.18
N THR A 14 61.16 -90.73 36.06
CA THR A 14 59.86 -91.17 35.48
C THR A 14 59.08 -90.02 34.80
N ASN A 15 58.93 -90.17 33.47
CA ASN A 15 57.79 -89.89 32.60
C ASN A 15 56.81 -88.73 32.90
N GLY A 16 56.52 -87.95 31.84
CA GLY A 16 55.13 -87.66 31.47
C GLY A 16 54.75 -86.20 31.28
N ASP A 17 54.83 -85.75 30.02
CA ASP A 17 53.76 -85.10 29.25
C ASP A 17 53.24 -83.66 29.51
N ASN A 18 52.97 -83.01 28.36
CA ASN A 18 52.03 -81.91 28.05
C ASN A 18 52.54 -80.48 28.27
N ALA A 19 52.91 -79.67 27.26
CA ALA A 19 52.32 -79.37 25.95
C ALA A 19 50.90 -78.78 26.01
N SER A 20 50.77 -77.51 26.41
CA SER A 20 49.58 -76.68 26.13
C SER A 20 49.84 -75.19 26.37
N ASP A 21 50.77 -74.57 25.62
CA ASP A 21 51.02 -73.10 25.69
C ASP A 21 50.89 -72.40 24.32
N SER A 22 50.14 -72.98 23.37
CA SER A 22 49.96 -72.42 22.02
C SER A 22 48.51 -72.07 21.65
N GLU A 23 47.51 -72.25 22.52
CA GLU A 23 46.10 -71.93 22.21
C GLU A 23 45.65 -70.51 22.67
N ASN A 24 46.48 -69.78 23.41
CA ASN A 24 46.10 -68.46 23.96
C ASN A 24 46.57 -67.24 23.13
N ALA A 25 47.35 -67.45 22.06
CA ALA A 25 47.81 -66.36 21.19
C ALA A 25 46.85 -66.07 20.01
N GLU A 26 46.15 -67.08 19.49
CA GLU A 26 45.26 -66.92 18.32
C GLU A 26 43.87 -66.36 18.67
N LYS A 27 43.44 -66.43 19.94
CA LYS A 27 42.16 -65.86 20.39
C LYS A 27 42.20 -64.33 20.59
N ASN A 28 43.37 -63.73 20.78
CA ASN A 28 43.48 -62.28 21.00
C ASN A 28 43.55 -61.46 19.71
N ILE A 29 44.08 -62.01 18.62
CA ILE A 29 44.22 -61.29 17.34
C ILE A 29 42.88 -61.16 16.61
N ASN A 30 41.97 -62.14 16.77
CA ASN A 30 40.66 -62.14 16.12
C ASN A 30 39.63 -61.20 16.77
N ASN A 31 39.81 -60.83 18.03
CA ASN A 31 38.91 -59.90 18.73
C ASN A 31 39.21 -58.42 18.41
N GLU A 32 40.49 -58.03 18.28
CA GLU A 32 40.87 -56.66 17.90
C GLU A 32 40.46 -56.30 16.46
N ALA A 33 40.55 -57.25 15.52
CA ALA A 33 40.14 -57.02 14.13
C ALA A 33 38.61 -56.82 13.98
N ALA A 34 37.81 -57.51 14.80
CA ALA A 34 36.35 -57.40 14.81
C ALA A 34 35.85 -56.13 15.51
N GLU A 35 36.56 -55.64 16.53
CA GLU A 35 36.25 -54.36 17.18
C GLU A 35 36.67 -53.16 16.32
N ASN A 36 37.80 -53.22 15.61
CA ASN A 36 38.22 -52.15 14.70
C ASN A 36 37.31 -52.02 13.46
N THR A 37 36.86 -53.13 12.88
CA THR A 37 35.90 -53.08 11.76
C THR A 37 34.52 -52.55 12.17
N LYS A 38 34.02 -52.91 13.36
CA LYS A 38 32.78 -52.31 13.90
C LYS A 38 32.93 -50.82 14.18
N THR A 39 34.10 -50.37 14.64
CA THR A 39 34.37 -48.96 14.95
C THR A 39 34.44 -48.11 13.67
N VAL A 40 35.09 -48.61 12.62
CA VAL A 40 35.21 -47.92 11.31
C VAL A 40 33.89 -47.90 10.52
N VAL A 41 33.05 -48.92 10.64
CA VAL A 41 31.71 -48.94 10.02
C VAL A 41 30.76 -47.98 10.75
N LYS A 42 30.83 -47.92 12.09
CA LYS A 42 30.03 -47.01 12.91
C LYS A 42 30.41 -45.54 12.69
N SER A 43 31.69 -45.22 12.50
CA SER A 43 32.12 -43.84 12.19
C SER A 43 31.66 -43.37 10.80
N ARG A 44 31.66 -44.25 9.79
CA ARG A 44 31.14 -43.93 8.44
C ARG A 44 29.61 -43.73 8.43
N GLU A 45 28.85 -44.51 9.20
CA GLU A 45 27.41 -44.29 9.37
C GLU A 45 27.08 -42.99 10.11
N ILE A 46 27.92 -42.56 11.05
CA ILE A 46 27.75 -41.29 11.77
C ILE A 46 28.03 -40.11 10.83
N ASP A 47 29.08 -40.17 10.01
CA ASP A 47 29.42 -39.12 9.05
C ASP A 47 28.37 -38.98 7.92
N ASP A 48 27.83 -40.08 7.42
CA ASP A 48 26.77 -40.06 6.41
C ASP A 48 25.41 -39.59 6.98
N LYS A 49 25.10 -39.92 8.25
CA LYS A 49 23.94 -39.37 8.95
C LYS A 49 24.08 -37.88 9.23
N GLN A 50 25.27 -37.41 9.62
CA GLN A 50 25.53 -35.97 9.83
C GLN A 50 25.52 -35.17 8.53
N LYS A 51 26.00 -35.72 7.40
CA LYS A 51 25.88 -35.09 6.07
C LYS A 51 24.44 -35.04 5.58
N LYS A 52 23.65 -36.11 5.77
CA LYS A 52 22.22 -36.12 5.41
C LYS A 52 21.39 -35.19 6.30
N SER A 53 21.68 -35.07 7.60
CA SER A 53 20.98 -34.13 8.48
C SER A 53 21.36 -32.68 8.18
N LYS A 54 22.62 -32.37 7.89
CA LYS A 54 23.04 -31.01 7.49
C LYS A 54 22.49 -30.60 6.11
N LYS A 55 22.39 -31.52 5.15
CA LYS A 55 21.82 -31.23 3.84
C LYS A 55 20.31 -31.00 3.91
N LYS A 56 19.59 -31.85 4.67
CA LYS A 56 18.16 -31.68 4.91
C LYS A 56 17.85 -30.37 5.66
N ASN A 57 18.62 -30.04 6.70
CA ASN A 57 18.47 -28.76 7.38
C ASN A 57 18.79 -27.55 6.50
N LYS A 58 19.74 -27.64 5.56
CA LYS A 58 20.06 -26.54 4.64
C LYS A 58 18.96 -26.31 3.60
N ASP A 59 18.43 -27.40 3.04
CA ASP A 59 17.36 -27.34 2.04
C ASP A 59 16.05 -26.86 2.72
N ASP A 60 15.77 -27.30 3.95
CA ASP A 60 14.62 -26.83 4.75
C ASP A 60 14.80 -25.37 5.27
N GLU A 61 16.03 -24.94 5.57
CA GLU A 61 16.36 -23.54 5.93
C GLU A 61 16.27 -22.60 4.72
N GLU A 62 16.77 -23.01 3.54
CA GLU A 62 16.61 -22.25 2.31
C GLU A 62 15.14 -22.17 1.90
N GLU A 63 14.39 -23.27 1.97
CA GLU A 63 12.96 -23.28 1.68
C GLU A 63 12.18 -22.33 2.58
N THR A 64 12.37 -22.43 3.90
CA THR A 64 11.70 -21.52 4.85
C THR A 64 12.17 -20.06 4.71
N SER A 65 13.39 -19.80 4.25
CA SER A 65 13.89 -18.43 4.01
C SER A 65 13.21 -17.77 2.82
N TRP A 66 13.14 -18.43 1.66
CA TRP A 66 12.51 -17.83 0.48
C TRP A 66 10.98 -17.72 0.62
N PHE A 67 10.32 -18.63 1.34
CA PHE A 67 8.90 -18.50 1.68
C PHE A 67 8.64 -17.29 2.60
N ARG A 68 9.53 -17.00 3.55
CA ARG A 68 9.43 -15.80 4.42
C ARG A 68 9.67 -14.52 3.63
N GLU A 69 10.61 -14.53 2.69
CA GLU A 69 10.82 -13.41 1.77
C GLU A 69 9.60 -13.19 0.89
N LEU A 70 9.06 -14.25 0.28
CA LEU A 70 7.84 -14.20 -0.53
C LEU A 70 6.65 -13.67 0.26
N CYS A 71 6.42 -14.17 1.48
CA CYS A 71 5.38 -13.64 2.37
C CYS A 71 5.59 -12.16 2.69
N SER A 72 6.84 -11.71 2.86
CA SER A 72 7.15 -10.30 3.10
C SER A 72 6.81 -9.42 1.90
N TRP A 73 7.18 -9.84 0.69
CA TRP A 73 6.79 -9.18 -0.56
C TRP A 73 5.27 -9.15 -0.73
N ILE A 74 4.59 -10.27 -0.49
CA ILE A 74 3.12 -10.36 -0.56
C ILE A 74 2.49 -9.37 0.43
N MET A 75 2.98 -9.27 1.66
CA MET A 75 2.47 -8.33 2.65
C MET A 75 2.69 -6.87 2.22
N ILE A 76 3.82 -6.55 1.60
CA ILE A 76 4.08 -5.21 1.04
C ILE A 76 3.09 -4.90 -0.09
N PHE A 77 2.91 -5.83 -1.04
CA PHE A 77 1.97 -5.65 -2.14
C PHE A 77 0.51 -5.60 -1.66
N ALA A 78 0.14 -6.42 -0.69
CA ALA A 78 -1.18 -6.40 -0.07
C ALA A 78 -1.43 -5.06 0.64
N GLY A 79 -0.45 -4.56 1.41
CA GLY A 79 -0.50 -3.24 2.03
C GLY A 79 -0.64 -2.13 0.99
N ALA A 80 0.16 -2.15 -0.07
CA ALA A 80 0.08 -1.19 -1.17
C ALA A 80 -1.28 -1.24 -1.87
N PHE A 81 -1.82 -2.44 -2.11
CA PHE A 81 -3.13 -2.63 -2.71
C PHE A 81 -4.25 -2.09 -1.80
N ILE A 82 -4.20 -2.35 -0.49
CA ILE A 82 -5.16 -1.82 0.48
C ILE A 82 -5.11 -0.29 0.49
N VAL A 83 -3.92 0.30 0.54
CA VAL A 83 -3.75 1.76 0.49
C VAL A 83 -4.30 2.31 -0.83
N ALA A 84 -3.96 1.71 -1.97
CA ALA A 84 -4.47 2.13 -3.27
C ALA A 84 -6.00 2.00 -3.36
N TYR A 85 -6.56 0.93 -2.80
CA TYR A 85 -8.01 0.72 -2.72
C TYR A 85 -8.69 1.81 -1.88
N ILE A 86 -8.15 2.12 -0.69
CA ILE A 86 -8.68 3.18 0.17
C ILE A 86 -8.62 4.53 -0.54
N LEU A 87 -7.46 4.87 -1.13
CA LEU A 87 -7.28 6.14 -1.83
C LEU A 87 -8.25 6.27 -3.00
N SER A 88 -8.39 5.21 -3.81
CA SER A 88 -9.22 5.23 -5.02
C SER A 88 -10.72 5.28 -4.70
N ASN A 89 -11.18 4.63 -3.63
CA ASN A 89 -12.60 4.57 -3.31
C ASN A 89 -13.06 5.71 -2.38
N PHE A 90 -12.26 6.08 -1.38
CA PHE A 90 -12.70 6.98 -0.32
C PHE A 90 -12.08 8.37 -0.37
N VAL A 91 -10.91 8.54 -0.99
CA VAL A 91 -10.15 9.79 -0.91
C VAL A 91 -10.24 10.59 -2.21
N ILE A 92 -10.07 9.91 -3.34
CA ILE A 92 -9.86 10.53 -4.65
C ILE A 92 -11.03 10.24 -5.59
N VAL A 93 -11.62 11.28 -6.17
CA VAL A 93 -12.58 11.17 -7.28
C VAL A 93 -11.83 11.43 -8.58
N ASN A 94 -11.99 10.54 -9.56
CA ASN A 94 -11.58 10.80 -10.93
C ASN A 94 -12.84 11.03 -11.79
N ALA A 95 -12.99 12.23 -12.34
CA ALA A 95 -14.15 12.62 -13.12
C ALA A 95 -13.76 13.07 -14.54
N LYS A 96 -14.50 12.59 -15.54
CA LYS A 96 -14.45 13.11 -16.91
C LYS A 96 -15.55 14.16 -17.06
N VAL A 97 -15.21 15.35 -17.55
CA VAL A 97 -16.17 16.45 -17.70
C VAL A 97 -16.94 16.32 -19.02
N PRO A 98 -18.27 16.13 -18.99
CA PRO A 98 -19.06 15.91 -20.20
C PRO A 98 -19.64 17.21 -20.78
N SER A 99 -19.65 18.32 -20.04
CA SER A 99 -20.36 19.55 -20.40
C SER A 99 -19.44 20.78 -20.46
N GLY A 100 -19.89 21.80 -21.20
CA GLY A 100 -19.16 23.05 -21.42
C GLY A 100 -19.36 24.14 -20.35
N SER A 101 -20.08 23.85 -19.27
CA SER A 101 -20.46 24.87 -18.26
C SER A 101 -19.29 25.51 -17.50
N MET A 102 -18.13 24.86 -17.52
CA MET A 102 -16.90 25.35 -16.88
C MET A 102 -15.84 25.78 -17.91
N ILE A 103 -16.20 25.87 -19.21
CA ILE A 103 -15.29 26.34 -20.27
C ILE A 103 -14.76 27.71 -19.87
N SER A 104 -13.46 27.94 -20.15
CA SER A 104 -12.50 28.93 -19.64
C SER A 104 -11.59 28.41 -18.52
N THR A 105 -12.11 27.56 -17.62
CA THR A 105 -11.29 26.88 -16.60
C THR A 105 -11.11 25.39 -16.89
N ILE A 106 -12.19 24.69 -17.26
CA ILE A 106 -12.24 23.25 -17.51
C ILE A 106 -13.02 22.98 -18.80
N ASN A 107 -12.38 22.32 -19.76
CA ASN A 107 -12.97 22.04 -21.07
C ASN A 107 -13.73 20.70 -21.08
N ILE A 108 -14.57 20.54 -22.10
CA ILE A 108 -15.22 19.26 -22.40
C ILE A 108 -14.14 18.19 -22.62
N ASN A 109 -14.35 17.00 -22.05
CA ASN A 109 -13.41 15.87 -22.03
C ASN A 109 -12.17 16.03 -21.14
N ASP A 110 -12.00 17.16 -20.44
CA ASP A 110 -10.97 17.26 -19.41
C ASP A 110 -11.18 16.19 -18.33
N LYS A 111 -10.07 15.67 -17.79
CA LYS A 111 -10.12 14.76 -16.64
C LYS A 111 -9.64 15.51 -15.40
N VAL A 112 -10.52 15.54 -14.41
CA VAL A 112 -10.35 16.31 -13.18
C VAL A 112 -10.25 15.35 -12.02
N LEU A 113 -9.31 15.63 -11.13
CA LEU A 113 -9.16 14.90 -9.88
C LEU A 113 -9.73 15.75 -8.75
N GLY A 114 -10.56 15.12 -7.92
CA GLY A 114 -11.12 15.74 -6.74
C GLY A 114 -10.75 15.03 -5.45
N PHE A 115 -10.72 15.81 -4.37
CA PHE A 115 -10.41 15.35 -3.03
C PHE A 115 -11.67 15.37 -2.17
N ARG A 116 -12.19 14.19 -1.82
CA ARG A 116 -13.42 14.02 -1.02
C ARG A 116 -13.28 14.59 0.39
N LEU A 117 -12.07 14.49 0.95
CA LEU A 117 -11.80 14.87 2.35
C LEU A 117 -11.62 16.37 2.55
N SER A 118 -11.68 17.19 1.48
CA SER A 118 -11.46 18.65 1.55
C SER A 118 -12.33 19.33 2.61
N TYR A 119 -13.58 18.89 2.74
CA TYR A 119 -14.59 19.55 3.57
C TYR A 119 -14.95 18.76 4.84
N MET A 120 -14.13 17.78 5.20
CA MET A 120 -14.30 17.02 6.44
C MET A 120 -13.92 17.85 7.67
N PHE A 121 -12.89 18.70 7.56
CA PHE A 121 -12.39 19.55 8.64
C PHE A 121 -12.43 21.05 8.30
N SER A 122 -12.99 21.41 7.14
CA SER A 122 -13.12 22.79 6.72
C SER A 122 -14.42 23.03 5.98
N ASP A 123 -14.88 24.27 5.96
CA ASP A 123 -16.02 24.66 5.12
C ASP A 123 -15.57 25.00 3.69
N PRO A 124 -16.40 24.67 2.68
CA PRO A 124 -16.22 25.14 1.33
C PRO A 124 -16.04 26.65 1.26
N LYS A 125 -15.07 27.09 0.45
CA LYS A 125 -14.69 28.50 0.34
C LYS A 125 -15.14 29.08 -0.99
N ARG A 126 -15.33 30.40 -1.00
CA ARG A 126 -15.67 31.14 -2.22
C ARG A 126 -14.55 30.95 -3.26
N GLY A 127 -14.94 30.65 -4.48
CA GLY A 127 -14.04 30.35 -5.59
C GLY A 127 -13.64 28.88 -5.70
N ASP A 128 -13.95 28.03 -4.72
CA ASP A 128 -13.69 26.59 -4.83
C ASP A 128 -14.51 25.98 -5.96
N ILE A 129 -13.88 25.12 -6.76
CA ILE A 129 -14.57 24.31 -7.77
C ILE A 129 -14.93 22.99 -7.13
N VAL A 130 -16.20 22.60 -7.18
CA VAL A 130 -16.71 21.44 -6.47
C VAL A 130 -17.52 20.52 -7.38
N MET A 131 -17.43 19.23 -7.09
CA MET A 131 -18.29 18.18 -7.62
C MET A 131 -19.39 17.90 -6.60
N PHE A 132 -20.64 17.83 -7.06
CA PHE A 132 -21.81 17.65 -6.18
C PHE A 132 -22.95 16.93 -6.92
N ASN A 133 -23.87 16.34 -6.17
CA ASN A 133 -25.09 15.75 -6.75
C ASN A 133 -25.98 16.86 -7.32
N ALA A 134 -26.38 16.72 -8.58
CA ALA A 134 -27.25 17.68 -9.24
C ALA A 134 -28.63 17.72 -8.56
N PRO A 135 -29.13 18.90 -8.15
CA PRO A 135 -30.43 19.00 -7.47
C PRO A 135 -31.62 18.81 -8.43
N ASP A 136 -31.40 19.03 -9.73
CA ASP A 136 -32.40 18.93 -10.80
C ASP A 136 -32.42 17.55 -11.50
N LYS A 137 -31.39 16.72 -11.32
CA LYS A 137 -31.25 15.42 -12.00
C LYS A 137 -30.66 14.36 -11.08
N GLU A 138 -31.42 13.30 -10.85
CA GLU A 138 -30.95 12.17 -10.05
C GLU A 138 -29.72 11.48 -10.67
N ASN A 139 -28.87 10.94 -9.80
CA ASN A 139 -27.67 10.18 -10.16
C ASN A 139 -26.71 10.91 -11.14
N THR A 140 -26.75 12.24 -11.14
CA THR A 140 -25.91 13.08 -12.00
C THR A 140 -24.99 13.95 -11.14
N ILE A 141 -23.70 13.96 -11.46
CA ILE A 141 -22.71 14.81 -10.78
C ILE A 141 -22.46 16.05 -11.62
N TYR A 142 -22.63 17.22 -11.01
CA TYR A 142 -22.24 18.50 -11.61
C TYR A 142 -20.91 18.98 -11.05
N ILE A 143 -20.22 19.78 -11.86
CA ILE A 143 -19.05 20.56 -11.46
C ILE A 143 -19.36 22.04 -11.67
N LYS A 144 -19.18 22.84 -10.62
CA LYS A 144 -19.42 24.29 -10.60
C LYS A 144 -18.46 24.99 -9.64
N ARG A 145 -18.36 26.31 -9.73
CA ARG A 145 -17.62 27.15 -8.79
C ARG A 145 -18.55 27.68 -7.71
N ILE A 146 -18.11 27.66 -6.45
CA ILE A 146 -18.82 28.29 -5.34
C ILE A 146 -18.68 29.80 -5.46
N ILE A 147 -19.81 30.48 -5.65
CA ILE A 147 -19.90 31.93 -5.75
C ILE A 147 -20.45 32.54 -4.47
N GLY A 148 -21.46 31.94 -3.84
CA GLY A 148 -22.07 32.40 -2.58
C GLY A 148 -21.87 31.39 -1.44
N LEU A 149 -21.56 31.92 -0.26
CA LEU A 149 -21.41 31.20 1.00
C LEU A 149 -22.67 31.34 1.87
N PRO A 150 -22.87 30.47 2.88
CA PRO A 150 -23.98 30.57 3.80
C PRO A 150 -24.16 31.99 4.37
N GLY A 151 -25.35 32.57 4.18
CA GLY A 151 -25.71 33.90 4.66
C GLY A 151 -25.41 35.05 3.69
N ASP A 152 -24.79 34.79 2.54
CA ASP A 152 -24.57 35.84 1.54
C ASP A 152 -25.87 36.27 0.86
N LYS A 153 -25.93 37.56 0.53
CA LYS A 153 -26.85 38.11 -0.46
C LYS A 153 -26.12 38.24 -1.80
N ILE A 154 -26.63 37.56 -2.82
CA ILE A 154 -26.10 37.63 -4.19
C ILE A 154 -27.04 38.50 -5.01
N VAL A 155 -26.48 39.51 -5.68
CA VAL A 155 -27.20 40.32 -6.67
C VAL A 155 -26.49 40.17 -7.99
N ILE A 156 -27.26 39.94 -9.04
CA ILE A 156 -26.77 39.83 -10.40
C ILE A 156 -27.48 40.92 -11.19
N GLU A 157 -26.68 41.82 -11.76
CA GLU A 157 -27.17 42.94 -12.58
C GLU A 157 -26.06 43.35 -13.55
N ASP A 158 -26.44 43.69 -14.79
CA ASP A 158 -25.51 44.11 -15.85
C ASP A 158 -24.31 43.18 -16.01
N ASN A 159 -24.59 41.87 -16.11
CA ASN A 159 -23.58 40.83 -16.30
C ASN A 159 -22.50 40.77 -15.19
N THR A 160 -22.81 41.34 -14.02
CA THR A 160 -21.90 41.46 -12.89
C THR A 160 -22.52 40.81 -11.66
N VAL A 161 -21.70 40.05 -10.93
CA VAL A 161 -22.10 39.46 -9.64
C VAL A 161 -21.66 40.39 -8.51
N TYR A 162 -22.58 40.70 -7.61
CA TYR A 162 -22.34 41.40 -6.36
C TYR A 162 -22.64 40.48 -5.20
N ILE A 163 -21.77 40.47 -4.19
CA ILE A 163 -21.95 39.73 -2.95
C ILE A 163 -22.01 40.73 -1.81
N ASN A 164 -23.12 40.74 -1.07
CA ASN A 164 -23.35 41.66 0.04
C ASN A 164 -23.13 43.14 -0.34
N GLY A 165 -23.40 43.49 -1.61
CA GLY A 165 -23.23 44.84 -2.17
C GLY A 165 -21.86 45.12 -2.80
N GLU A 166 -20.87 44.24 -2.63
CA GLU A 166 -19.55 44.38 -3.23
C GLU A 166 -19.44 43.62 -4.54
N LYS A 167 -18.85 44.24 -5.56
CA LYS A 167 -18.59 43.58 -6.84
C LYS A 167 -17.61 42.42 -6.65
N LEU A 168 -17.97 41.25 -7.18
CA LEU A 168 -17.08 40.09 -7.22
C LEU A 168 -16.10 40.23 -8.40
N GLU A 169 -14.81 40.06 -8.12
CA GLU A 169 -13.77 40.01 -9.15
C GLU A 169 -13.62 38.59 -9.70
N GLU A 170 -13.74 38.45 -11.03
CA GLU A 170 -13.92 37.16 -11.71
C GLU A 170 -12.96 36.99 -12.90
N ASP A 171 -11.68 36.83 -12.61
CA ASP A 171 -10.63 36.60 -13.62
C ASP A 171 -10.79 35.29 -14.42
N TYR A 172 -11.63 34.37 -13.93
CA TYR A 172 -11.92 33.08 -14.54
C TYR A 172 -13.01 33.12 -15.60
N VAL A 173 -13.81 34.19 -15.73
CA VAL A 173 -14.87 34.29 -16.75
C VAL A 173 -14.28 34.85 -18.05
N ARG A 174 -13.69 34.00 -18.90
CA ARG A 174 -13.21 34.42 -20.23
C ARG A 174 -14.37 34.39 -21.23
N ASN A 175 -14.55 35.50 -21.95
CA ASN A 175 -15.61 35.83 -22.93
C ASN A 175 -16.75 36.70 -22.38
N GLY A 176 -16.66 37.11 -21.11
CA GLY A 176 -17.70 37.93 -20.50
C GLY A 176 -19.01 37.15 -20.37
N TRP A 177 -20.04 37.86 -19.94
CA TRP A 177 -21.39 37.38 -19.84
C TRP A 177 -22.19 38.29 -20.78
N GLU A 178 -22.78 37.72 -21.83
CA GLU A 178 -23.42 38.50 -22.90
C GLU A 178 -24.93 38.64 -22.68
N LYS A 179 -25.57 37.67 -22.00
CA LYS A 179 -27.02 37.65 -21.77
C LYS A 179 -27.37 38.04 -20.33
N SER A 180 -27.60 39.33 -20.08
CA SER A 180 -28.13 39.81 -18.80
C SER A 180 -29.65 39.68 -18.76
N GLU A 181 -30.17 38.81 -17.90
CA GLU A 181 -31.60 38.75 -17.58
C GLU A 181 -31.92 39.69 -16.41
N GLY A 182 -32.00 40.99 -16.68
CA GLY A 182 -32.39 42.00 -15.69
C GLY A 182 -31.61 41.92 -14.36
N ARG A 183 -32.21 42.47 -13.30
CA ARG A 183 -31.68 42.37 -11.94
C ARG A 183 -32.30 41.16 -11.24
N THR A 184 -31.47 40.25 -10.75
CA THR A 184 -31.90 39.10 -9.94
C THR A 184 -31.19 39.09 -8.59
N GLU A 185 -31.89 38.64 -7.56
CA GLU A 185 -31.37 38.60 -6.18
C GLU A 185 -31.60 37.21 -5.58
N TYR A 186 -30.61 36.73 -4.84
CA TYR A 186 -30.64 35.44 -4.16
C TYR A 186 -30.09 35.59 -2.75
N GLU A 187 -30.74 34.95 -1.78
CA GLU A 187 -30.21 34.80 -0.43
C GLU A 187 -29.71 33.37 -0.25
N VAL A 188 -28.49 33.20 0.26
CA VAL A 188 -27.90 31.87 0.45
C VAL A 188 -28.26 31.34 1.85
N PRO A 189 -29.06 30.26 1.97
CA PRO A 189 -29.44 29.73 3.26
C PRO A 189 -28.24 29.22 4.06
N LYS A 190 -28.42 29.10 5.39
CA LYS A 190 -27.41 28.50 6.26
C LYS A 190 -27.11 27.06 5.83
N GLY A 191 -25.83 26.74 5.68
CA GLY A 191 -25.36 25.40 5.28
C GLY A 191 -25.51 25.10 3.78
N GLU A 192 -25.88 26.09 2.97
CA GLU A 192 -26.00 25.97 1.52
C GLU A 192 -25.04 26.91 0.78
N TYR A 193 -24.85 26.65 -0.50
CA TYR A 193 -23.89 27.35 -1.35
C TYR A 193 -24.55 27.71 -2.68
N PHE A 194 -24.31 28.94 -3.13
CA PHE A 194 -24.69 29.39 -4.47
C PHE A 194 -23.53 29.11 -5.42
N MET A 195 -23.79 28.37 -6.49
CA MET A 195 -22.76 27.90 -7.41
C MET A 195 -23.06 28.37 -8.83
N MET A 196 -22.02 28.77 -9.57
CA MET A 196 -22.14 29.15 -10.97
C MET A 196 -21.11 28.43 -11.83
N GLY A 197 -21.45 28.28 -13.11
CA GLY A 197 -20.48 27.88 -14.12
C GLY A 197 -19.58 29.06 -14.49
N ASP A 198 -18.34 28.75 -14.85
CA ASP A 198 -17.42 29.76 -15.38
C ASP A 198 -17.83 30.20 -16.80
N ASN A 199 -18.52 29.34 -17.55
CA ASN A 199 -19.15 29.67 -18.82
C ASN A 199 -20.57 30.19 -18.57
N ARG A 200 -20.68 31.50 -18.30
CA ARG A 200 -21.88 32.14 -17.73
C ARG A 200 -23.14 31.98 -18.58
N ASP A 201 -23.02 32.13 -19.88
CA ASP A 201 -24.15 32.05 -20.80
C ASP A 201 -24.60 30.60 -21.07
N GLU A 202 -23.74 29.62 -20.81
CA GLU A 202 -23.94 28.20 -21.16
C GLU A 202 -23.81 27.29 -19.93
N SER A 203 -24.45 27.70 -18.83
CA SER A 203 -24.42 26.98 -17.56
C SER A 203 -25.79 26.94 -16.88
N SER A 204 -26.35 25.73 -16.76
CA SER A 204 -27.41 25.46 -15.79
C SER A 204 -26.81 25.36 -14.39
N ASP A 205 -26.98 26.42 -13.60
CA ASP A 205 -26.41 26.58 -12.27
C ASP A 205 -27.41 27.19 -11.27
N SER A 206 -26.96 27.72 -10.13
CA SER A 206 -27.85 28.17 -9.05
C SER A 206 -28.83 29.26 -9.48
N ARG A 207 -28.57 29.96 -10.59
CA ARG A 207 -29.54 30.88 -11.21
C ARG A 207 -30.84 30.19 -11.64
N VAL A 208 -30.78 28.90 -11.95
CA VAL A 208 -31.90 28.07 -12.45
C VAL A 208 -32.48 27.19 -11.35
N TRP A 209 -31.61 26.48 -10.61
CA TRP A 209 -32.05 25.42 -9.68
C TRP A 209 -31.86 25.76 -8.19
N GLY A 210 -31.41 26.97 -7.85
CA GLY A 210 -31.27 27.43 -6.47
C GLY A 210 -29.95 27.01 -5.81
N THR A 211 -29.91 26.92 -4.48
CA THR A 211 -28.68 26.65 -3.72
C THR A 211 -28.45 25.16 -3.45
N VAL A 212 -27.20 24.77 -3.18
CA VAL A 212 -26.81 23.38 -2.87
C VAL A 212 -26.42 23.23 -1.40
N LYS A 213 -26.97 22.22 -0.72
CA LYS A 213 -26.58 21.88 0.66
C LYS A 213 -25.15 21.34 0.73
N LYS A 214 -24.42 21.68 1.80
CA LYS A 214 -23.04 21.16 2.06
C LYS A 214 -22.91 19.65 1.84
N LYS A 215 -23.91 18.89 2.29
CA LYS A 215 -23.93 17.42 2.22
C LYS A 215 -23.97 16.85 0.80
N GLU A 216 -24.43 17.62 -0.17
CA GLU A 216 -24.48 17.20 -1.58
C GLU A 216 -23.12 17.38 -2.27
N ILE A 217 -22.18 18.11 -1.64
CA ILE A 217 -20.83 18.29 -2.16
C ILE A 217 -20.02 17.01 -1.92
N ILE A 218 -19.59 16.39 -3.02
CA ILE A 218 -18.86 15.13 -3.04
C ILE A 218 -17.37 15.36 -2.86
N ALA A 219 -16.81 16.33 -3.58
CA ALA A 219 -15.37 16.59 -3.58
C ALA A 219 -15.03 17.99 -4.09
N LYS A 220 -13.89 18.51 -3.63
CA LYS A 220 -13.25 19.69 -4.23
C LYS A 220 -12.41 19.27 -5.42
N ALA A 221 -12.57 19.91 -6.57
CA ALA A 221 -11.68 19.74 -7.71
C ALA A 221 -10.35 20.43 -7.42
N ILE A 222 -9.24 19.69 -7.48
CA ILE A 222 -7.91 20.20 -7.07
C ILE A 222 -6.98 20.40 -8.27
N PHE A 223 -7.01 19.52 -9.25
CA PHE A 223 -6.27 19.67 -10.50
C PHE A 223 -6.98 18.96 -11.65
N ARG A 224 -6.78 19.52 -12.84
CA ARG A 224 -6.98 18.80 -14.09
C ARG A 224 -5.68 18.10 -14.43
N TYR A 225 -5.71 16.83 -14.80
CA TYR A 225 -4.50 16.07 -15.18
C TYR A 225 -4.43 15.72 -16.67
N TYR A 226 -5.53 15.84 -17.41
CA TYR A 226 -5.57 15.63 -18.85
C TYR A 226 -6.36 16.78 -19.52
N PRO A 227 -5.90 17.35 -20.66
CA PRO A 227 -4.73 16.94 -21.47
C PRO A 227 -3.37 17.36 -20.88
N SER A 228 -3.37 18.27 -19.91
CA SER A 228 -2.17 18.68 -19.18
C SER A 228 -2.50 18.93 -17.71
N ILE A 229 -1.49 18.76 -16.85
CA ILE A 229 -1.60 19.04 -15.42
C ILE A 229 -1.74 20.54 -15.21
N LYS A 230 -2.86 20.96 -14.62
CA LYS A 230 -3.14 22.35 -14.25
C LYS A 230 -3.81 22.36 -12.88
N SER A 231 -3.27 23.14 -11.96
CA SER A 231 -3.92 23.39 -10.66
C SER A 231 -5.23 24.13 -10.86
N LEU A 232 -6.27 23.68 -10.15
CA LEU A 232 -7.57 24.34 -10.09
C LEU A 232 -7.77 25.09 -8.76
N LEU A 233 -6.79 25.03 -7.87
CA LEU A 233 -6.78 25.80 -6.65
C LEU A 233 -6.49 27.27 -6.96
N LYS A 234 -7.24 28.16 -6.33
CA LYS A 234 -6.97 29.60 -6.38
C LYS A 234 -5.57 29.85 -5.79
N LYS A 235 -4.75 30.62 -6.50
CA LYS A 235 -3.45 31.09 -6.02
C LYS A 235 -3.62 32.23 -5.02
#